data_AF-A0A7V9EEE0-F1
#
_entry.id   AF-A0A7V9EEE0-F1
#
_cell.length_a   1.000
_cell.length_b   1.000
_cell.length_c   1.000
_cell.angle_alpha   90.00
_cell.angle_beta   90.00
_cell.angle_gamma   90.00
#
_symmetry.space_group_name_H-M   'P 1'
#
loop_
_entity.id
_entity.type
_entity.pdbx_description
1 polymer ?
#
loop_
_entity_poly.entity_id
_entity_poly.type
_entity_poly.pdbx_seq_one_letter_code
_entity_poly.pdbx_strand_id
1 'polypeptide(L)'
;MRRPVIITTVSLAALAAAPALADAQLPTPSPPPPAAQGGKAELSVKGGVGTRRARYLVPGQTVTVVGSVAPFVEGQVVFAGLRRGRRVTAGKRVAIQRSTRGRGRFVVRFHVKRRGTLRAAAVHAATPQQKSFSASSKRLIVARFAAGPGSRGTKVRLLQRGLRRMGFAVPVRGGYGAATARAVLAYRKTNNMRRNTRAGSAVFSRVFRGRGRFRPRHPRAGRHVEFDWSRQVLAFVDRGRAIAVYHASSGKASTPTVFGSFRFYRKQPGTNSHGMVHSNYFIGGYAIHGYKSVPNYPASHGCIRVPIPSAKAIDNRIRLGQTVFVYG
;
A
#
# COMPACT_ATOMS: atom_id res chain seq x y z
N MET A 1 86.41 -28.91 15.93
CA MET A 1 87.13 -28.58 14.67
C MET A 1 87.18 -27.06 14.58
N ARG A 2 88.27 -26.38 14.99
CA ARG A 2 89.37 -25.84 14.15
C ARG A 2 88.79 -25.16 12.89
N ARG A 3 88.73 -23.83 12.74
CA ARG A 3 89.80 -22.79 12.58
C ARG A 3 89.10 -21.49 12.04
N PRO A 4 89.77 -20.35 11.79
CA PRO A 4 90.62 -19.51 12.64
C PRO A 4 90.21 -18.01 12.58
N VAL A 5 90.94 -17.20 13.33
CA VAL A 5 90.89 -15.73 13.46
C VAL A 5 91.49 -15.03 12.22
N ILE A 6 90.92 -13.87 11.81
CA ILE A 6 91.68 -12.79 11.16
C ILE A 6 91.29 -11.46 11.80
N ILE A 7 92.31 -10.80 12.38
CA ILE A 7 92.29 -9.44 12.90
C ILE A 7 92.58 -8.49 11.74
N THR A 8 91.79 -7.42 11.60
CA THR A 8 92.26 -6.21 10.91
C THR A 8 91.74 -4.98 11.65
N THR A 9 92.67 -4.25 12.27
CA THR A 9 92.49 -2.93 12.86
C THR A 9 92.48 -1.86 11.75
N VAL A 10 91.48 -0.99 11.72
CA VAL A 10 91.58 0.33 11.08
C VAL A 10 90.81 1.35 11.93
N SER A 11 91.55 2.30 12.48
CA SER A 11 91.06 3.51 13.15
C SER A 11 90.37 4.42 12.14
N LEU A 12 89.23 5.04 12.50
CA LEU A 12 88.73 6.21 11.79
C LEU A 12 88.08 7.21 12.75
N ALA A 13 88.47 8.47 12.56
CA ALA A 13 88.24 9.62 13.41
C ALA A 13 86.76 10.01 13.56
N ALA A 14 86.39 10.45 14.76
CA ALA A 14 85.11 11.08 15.03
C ALA A 14 85.10 12.52 14.51
N LEU A 15 84.43 12.77 13.38
CA LEU A 15 84.01 14.11 12.98
C LEU A 15 82.61 14.37 13.56
N ALA A 16 82.52 15.31 14.49
CA ALA A 16 81.25 15.84 14.97
C ALA A 16 80.60 16.70 13.87
N ALA A 17 79.50 16.22 13.28
CA ALA A 17 78.67 16.99 12.36
C ALA A 17 77.63 17.80 13.16
N ALA A 18 77.67 19.12 13.02
CA ALA A 18 76.64 20.03 13.51
C ALA A 18 75.32 19.81 12.74
N PRO A 19 74.14 19.94 13.39
CA PRO A 19 72.86 19.78 12.70
C PRO A 19 72.60 20.99 11.80
N ALA A 20 72.30 20.72 10.53
CA ALA A 20 71.80 21.73 9.61
C ALA A 20 70.41 22.21 10.07
N LEU A 21 70.24 23.53 10.19
CA LEU A 21 68.94 24.16 10.40
C LEU A 21 68.04 23.84 9.21
N ALA A 22 67.00 23.04 9.45
CA ALA A 22 65.94 22.80 8.47
C ALA A 22 65.15 24.09 8.27
N ASP A 23 65.09 24.58 7.03
CA ASP A 23 64.18 25.65 6.63
C ASP A 23 62.75 25.28 7.03
N ALA A 24 62.14 26.08 7.89
CA ALA A 24 60.76 25.94 8.29
C ALA A 24 59.87 26.31 7.10
N GLN A 25 59.47 25.31 6.32
CA GLN A 25 58.51 25.45 5.25
C GLN A 25 57.18 25.96 5.84
N LEU A 26 56.81 27.21 5.50
CA LEU A 26 55.53 27.80 5.88
C LEU A 26 54.39 26.84 5.48
N PRO A 27 53.41 26.56 6.35
CA PRO A 27 52.29 25.71 6.00
C PRO A 27 51.57 26.30 4.80
N THR A 28 51.54 25.57 3.69
CA THR A 28 50.78 25.96 2.49
C THR A 28 49.32 26.23 2.90
N PRO A 29 48.72 27.37 2.51
CA PRO A 29 47.34 27.66 2.82
C PRO A 29 46.46 26.53 2.30
N SER A 30 45.71 25.90 3.20
CA SER A 30 44.77 24.84 2.83
C SER A 30 43.81 25.39 1.77
N PRO A 31 43.54 24.65 0.68
CA PRO A 31 42.65 25.13 -0.36
C PRO A 31 41.28 25.51 0.24
N PRO A 32 40.69 26.64 -0.18
CA PRO A 32 39.43 27.10 0.39
C PRO A 32 38.37 25.99 0.30
N PRO A 33 37.57 25.77 1.36
CA PRO A 33 36.55 24.73 1.38
C PRO A 33 35.68 24.80 0.11
N PRO A 34 35.37 23.66 -0.54
CA PRO A 34 34.54 23.65 -1.74
C PRO A 34 33.25 24.42 -1.52
N ALA A 35 32.89 25.29 -2.45
CA ALA A 35 31.69 26.12 -2.33
C ALA A 35 30.44 25.26 -2.08
N ALA A 36 29.62 25.67 -1.10
CA ALA A 36 28.43 24.93 -0.69
C ALA A 36 27.51 24.64 -1.89
N GLN A 37 27.23 23.36 -2.14
CA GLN A 37 26.40 22.94 -3.26
C GLN A 37 24.95 23.37 -3.04
N GLY A 38 24.24 23.73 -4.12
CA GLY A 38 22.79 23.95 -4.06
C GLY A 38 22.03 22.65 -3.75
N GLY A 39 20.90 22.72 -3.05
CA GLY A 39 20.10 21.54 -2.72
C GLY A 39 18.62 21.70 -3.10
N LYS A 40 18.04 20.68 -3.74
CA LYS A 40 16.59 20.58 -3.98
C LYS A 40 16.06 19.32 -3.31
N ALA A 41 14.97 19.44 -2.57
CA ALA A 41 14.28 18.32 -1.95
C ALA A 41 12.86 18.16 -2.46
N GLU A 42 12.43 16.91 -2.63
CA GLU A 42 11.05 16.54 -2.94
C GLU A 42 10.50 15.63 -1.84
N LEU A 43 9.24 15.85 -1.44
CA LEU A 43 8.57 15.06 -0.42
C LEU A 43 7.37 14.29 -0.96
N SER A 44 7.35 12.99 -0.69
CA SER A 44 6.23 12.11 -0.93
C SER A 44 5.71 11.51 0.39
N VAL A 45 4.39 11.53 0.57
CA VAL A 45 3.75 10.93 1.75
C VAL A 45 3.02 9.65 1.32
N LYS A 46 3.40 8.53 1.92
CA LYS A 46 2.72 7.23 1.81
C LYS A 46 1.75 7.04 2.99
N GLY A 47 0.65 6.34 2.73
CA GLY A 47 -0.45 6.13 3.69
C GLY A 47 -1.74 6.83 3.27
N GLY A 48 -2.89 6.32 3.73
CA GLY A 48 -4.21 6.83 3.37
C GLY A 48 -4.53 6.79 1.88
N VAL A 49 -5.47 7.64 1.47
CA VAL A 49 -5.95 7.72 0.09
C VAL A 49 -5.70 9.12 -0.47
N GLY A 50 -4.97 9.20 -1.59
CA GLY A 50 -4.61 10.45 -2.26
C GLY A 50 -5.61 10.90 -3.33
N THR A 51 -5.72 12.21 -3.50
CA THR A 51 -6.24 12.91 -4.67
C THR A 51 -5.15 13.81 -5.28
N ARG A 52 -5.45 14.52 -6.38
CA ARG A 52 -4.50 15.46 -7.00
C ARG A 52 -4.05 16.54 -6.01
N ARG A 53 -4.98 17.06 -5.20
CA ARG A 53 -4.81 18.22 -4.30
C ARG A 53 -4.43 17.86 -2.85
N ALA A 54 -4.88 16.71 -2.34
CA ALA A 54 -4.71 16.35 -0.93
C ALA A 54 -4.63 14.84 -0.71
N ARG A 55 -4.14 14.43 0.46
CA ARG A 55 -4.15 13.04 0.92
C ARG A 55 -4.98 12.94 2.19
N TYR A 56 -5.92 12.00 2.20
CA TYR A 56 -6.88 11.83 3.27
C TYR A 56 -6.47 10.67 4.16
N LEU A 57 -6.55 10.91 5.47
CA LEU A 57 -6.10 10.03 6.53
C LEU A 57 -7.21 9.86 7.57
N VAL A 58 -7.19 8.73 8.26
CA VAL A 58 -8.01 8.52 9.46
C VAL A 58 -7.17 8.75 10.72
N PRO A 59 -7.79 9.15 11.84
CA PRO A 59 -7.10 9.19 13.14
C PRO A 59 -6.41 7.87 13.49
N GLY A 60 -5.25 7.98 14.13
CA GLY A 60 -4.38 6.88 14.54
C GLY A 60 -3.60 6.23 13.38
N GLN A 61 -3.57 6.82 12.18
CA GLN A 61 -2.89 6.25 11.03
C GLN A 61 -1.39 6.60 11.04
N THR A 62 -0.55 5.62 10.71
CA THR A 62 0.87 5.86 10.44
C THR A 62 1.04 6.34 9.01
N VAL A 63 1.74 7.47 8.85
CA VAL A 63 2.17 7.97 7.55
C VAL A 63 3.68 7.83 7.42
N THR A 64 4.14 7.52 6.21
CA THR A 64 5.57 7.46 5.91
C THR A 64 5.91 8.61 4.98
N VAL A 65 6.70 9.54 5.47
CA VAL A 65 7.26 10.66 4.71
C VAL A 65 8.56 10.17 4.10
N VAL A 66 8.66 10.25 2.78
CA VAL A 66 9.83 9.87 2.00
C VAL A 66 10.31 11.13 1.32
N GLY A 67 11.56 11.52 1.59
CA GLY A 67 12.21 12.62 0.91
C GLY A 67 13.26 12.13 -0.08
N SER A 68 13.37 12.82 -1.21
CA SER A 68 14.51 12.71 -2.12
C SER A 68 15.20 14.06 -2.20
N VAL A 69 16.52 14.06 -2.03
CA VAL A 69 17.37 15.25 -2.07
C VAL A 69 18.32 15.13 -3.25
N ALA A 70 18.58 16.21 -3.98
CA ALA A 70 19.57 16.25 -5.05
C ALA A 70 20.36 17.57 -4.97
N PRO A 71 21.70 17.55 -5.03
CA PRO A 71 22.56 16.36 -5.02
C PRO A 71 22.64 15.70 -3.63
N PHE A 72 23.15 14.46 -3.57
CA PHE A 72 23.53 13.83 -2.32
C PHE A 72 24.86 14.39 -1.83
N VAL A 73 24.87 14.87 -0.59
CA VAL A 73 26.08 15.24 0.14
C VAL A 73 26.12 14.39 1.41
N GLU A 74 27.26 13.79 1.70
CA GLU A 74 27.45 12.89 2.84
C GLU A 74 27.40 13.64 4.17
N GLY A 75 26.98 12.96 5.24
CA GLY A 75 26.85 13.54 6.58
C GLY A 75 25.66 14.50 6.78
N GLN A 76 24.88 14.78 5.73
CA GLN A 76 23.79 15.75 5.81
C GLN A 76 22.55 15.23 6.54
N VAL A 77 21.96 16.09 7.36
CA VAL A 77 20.79 15.76 8.21
C VAL A 77 19.62 16.70 7.91
N VAL A 78 18.43 16.15 7.78
CA VAL A 78 17.20 16.90 7.54
C VAL A 78 16.28 16.82 8.75
N PHE A 79 15.70 17.95 9.15
CA PHE A 79 14.57 17.95 10.07
C PHE A 79 13.28 17.71 9.28
N ALA A 80 12.72 16.51 9.42
CA ALA A 80 11.43 16.16 8.82
C ALA A 80 10.35 16.19 9.89
N GLY A 81 9.19 16.80 9.59
CA GLY A 81 8.10 16.91 10.54
C GLY A 81 6.72 17.08 9.92
N LEU A 82 5.69 16.97 10.76
CA LEU A 82 4.30 17.27 10.44
C LEU A 82 3.94 18.63 11.02
N ARG A 83 3.56 19.58 10.15
CA ARG A 83 3.11 20.92 10.54
C ARG A 83 1.61 21.09 10.44
N ARG A 84 1.02 21.82 11.39
CA ARG A 84 -0.36 22.30 11.41
C ARG A 84 -0.32 23.83 11.39
N GLY A 85 -0.57 24.43 10.23
CA GLY A 85 -0.31 25.87 10.04
C GLY A 85 1.17 26.17 10.24
N ARG A 86 1.49 27.06 11.19
CA ARG A 86 2.85 27.42 11.62
C ARG A 86 3.44 26.48 12.68
N ARG A 87 2.61 25.70 13.39
CA ARG A 87 3.06 24.84 14.50
C ARG A 87 3.54 23.47 14.02
N VAL A 88 4.73 23.05 14.44
CA VAL A 88 5.21 21.67 14.27
C VAL A 88 4.56 20.77 15.30
N THR A 89 3.89 19.70 14.86
CA THR A 89 3.15 18.76 15.72
C THR A 89 3.93 17.48 16.02
N ALA A 90 4.90 17.15 15.18
CA ALA A 90 5.86 16.07 15.37
C ALA A 90 7.04 16.33 14.42
N GLY A 91 8.26 16.02 14.84
CA GLY A 91 9.46 16.18 14.01
C GLY A 91 10.57 15.25 14.47
N LYS A 92 11.46 14.91 13.54
CA LYS A 92 12.67 14.11 13.79
C LYS A 92 13.79 14.59 12.87
N ARG A 93 15.02 14.62 13.39
CA ARG A 93 16.22 14.77 12.57
C ARG A 93 16.58 13.41 11.99
N VAL A 94 16.82 13.34 10.69
CA VAL A 94 17.13 12.09 9.99
C VAL A 94 18.25 12.34 8.98
N ALA A 95 19.26 11.48 9.02
CA ALA A 95 20.36 11.49 8.06
C ALA A 95 19.86 11.17 6.65
N ILE A 96 20.41 11.88 5.67
CA ILE A 96 20.20 11.58 4.26
C ILE A 96 21.10 10.39 3.90
N GLN A 97 20.51 9.34 3.35
CA GLN A 97 21.24 8.17 2.86
C GLN A 97 21.43 8.27 1.35
N ARG A 98 22.55 7.74 0.84
CA ARG A 98 22.81 7.66 -0.61
C ARG A 98 21.72 6.81 -1.28
N SER A 99 21.22 7.29 -2.42
CA SER A 99 20.26 6.63 -3.29
C SER A 99 20.80 6.63 -4.72
N THR A 100 20.09 5.93 -5.62
CA THR A 100 20.44 5.84 -7.05
C THR A 100 20.56 7.22 -7.72
N ARG A 101 21.48 7.34 -8.68
CA ARG A 101 21.72 8.54 -9.52
C ARG A 101 22.21 9.77 -8.75
N GLY A 102 23.10 9.59 -7.76
CA GLY A 102 23.68 10.70 -7.00
C GLY A 102 22.68 11.48 -6.14
N ARG A 103 21.52 10.88 -5.83
CA ARG A 103 20.47 11.51 -5.01
C ARG A 103 20.52 10.99 -3.59
N GLY A 104 20.14 11.83 -2.65
CA GLY A 104 19.90 11.47 -1.26
C GLY A 104 18.46 11.00 -1.04
N ARG A 105 18.25 10.14 -0.05
CA ARG A 105 16.94 9.67 0.37
C ARG A 105 16.86 9.61 1.89
N PHE A 106 15.73 10.05 2.44
CA PHE A 106 15.41 9.83 3.85
C PHE A 106 13.98 9.34 4.01
N VAL A 107 13.72 8.58 5.07
CA VAL A 107 12.40 7.99 5.36
C VAL A 107 12.06 8.17 6.82
N VAL A 108 10.91 8.80 7.10
CA VAL A 108 10.43 9.05 8.47
C VAL A 108 8.99 8.60 8.60
N ARG A 109 8.66 7.97 9.73
CA ARG A 109 7.30 7.52 10.05
C ARG A 109 6.71 8.39 11.15
N PHE A 110 5.46 8.82 10.97
CA PHE A 110 4.72 9.60 11.95
C PHE A 110 3.35 8.98 12.24
N HIS A 111 2.95 8.99 13.52
CA HIS A 111 1.62 8.56 13.95
C HIS A 111 0.68 9.75 14.06
N VAL A 112 -0.36 9.77 13.22
CA VAL A 112 -1.29 10.89 13.12
C VAL A 112 -2.50 10.66 14.03
N LYS A 113 -2.45 11.15 15.27
CA LYS A 113 -3.53 10.97 16.26
C LYS A 113 -4.68 11.97 16.07
N ARG A 114 -4.35 13.26 15.97
CA ARG A 114 -5.35 14.35 15.97
C ARG A 114 -5.92 14.62 14.59
N ARG A 115 -7.22 14.93 14.54
CA ARG A 115 -7.92 15.43 13.34
C ARG A 115 -7.36 16.81 12.93
N GLY A 116 -7.57 17.18 11.67
CA GLY A 116 -7.23 18.49 11.12
C GLY A 116 -6.44 18.41 9.81
N THR A 117 -6.04 19.57 9.31
CA THR A 117 -5.16 19.69 8.14
C THR A 117 -3.71 19.77 8.59
N LEU A 118 -2.87 18.89 8.03
CA LEU A 118 -1.43 18.84 8.25
C LEU A 118 -0.68 18.96 6.92
N ARG A 119 0.63 19.24 6.98
CA ARG A 119 1.57 19.04 5.86
C ARG A 119 2.81 18.38 6.40
N ALA A 120 3.42 17.47 5.64
CA ALA A 120 4.79 17.08 5.93
C ALA A 120 5.72 18.17 5.40
N ALA A 121 6.73 18.53 6.17
CA ALA A 121 7.77 19.45 5.79
C ALA A 121 9.13 18.84 6.11
N ALA A 122 10.13 19.20 5.32
CA ALA A 122 11.51 18.82 5.51
C ALA A 122 12.33 20.09 5.34
N VAL A 123 13.18 20.38 6.32
CA VAL A 123 14.04 21.55 6.32
C VAL A 123 15.47 21.08 6.59
N HIS A 124 16.37 21.52 5.74
CA HIS A 124 17.81 21.37 5.89
C HIS A 124 18.40 22.74 6.17
N ALA A 125 19.16 22.85 7.25
CA ALA A 125 19.90 24.08 7.58
C ALA A 125 21.17 24.13 6.76
N ALA A 126 21.63 25.33 6.38
CA ALA A 126 22.86 25.49 5.63
C ALA A 126 24.04 24.86 6.39
N THR A 127 24.88 24.16 5.64
CA THR A 127 26.16 23.61 6.11
C THR A 127 27.27 24.12 5.19
N PRO A 128 28.55 24.05 5.59
CA PRO A 128 29.64 24.45 4.71
C PRO A 128 29.62 23.73 3.35
N GLN A 129 29.10 22.50 3.31
CA GLN A 129 29.08 21.66 2.11
C GLN A 129 27.77 21.77 1.31
N GLN A 130 26.69 22.30 1.90
CA GLN A 130 25.38 22.36 1.23
C GLN A 130 24.51 23.52 1.72
N LYS A 131 23.99 24.31 0.79
CA LYS A 131 23.05 25.43 1.07
C LYS A 131 21.75 24.90 1.67
N SER A 132 21.08 25.73 2.48
CA SER A 132 19.78 25.39 3.07
C SER A 132 18.72 25.12 2.01
N PHE A 133 17.87 24.13 2.24
CA PHE A 133 16.71 23.86 1.39
C PHE A 133 15.52 23.40 2.21
N SER A 134 14.33 23.57 1.65
CA SER A 134 13.11 23.06 2.27
C SER A 134 12.18 22.44 1.24
N ALA A 135 11.37 21.51 1.71
CA ALA A 135 10.34 20.86 0.92
C ALA A 135 9.06 20.69 1.75
N SER A 136 7.92 20.74 1.08
CA SER A 136 6.61 20.54 1.70
C SER A 136 5.76 19.59 0.88
N SER A 137 4.99 18.73 1.56
CA SER A 137 4.04 17.84 0.92
C SER A 137 2.73 18.54 0.57
N LYS A 138 1.91 17.84 -0.21
CA LYS A 138 0.47 18.11 -0.35
C LYS A 138 -0.24 18.11 1.01
N ARG A 139 -1.42 18.74 1.07
CA ARG A 139 -2.26 18.77 2.28
C ARG A 139 -2.61 17.36 2.72
N LEU A 140 -2.43 17.07 4.00
CA LEU A 140 -2.87 15.86 4.67
C LEU A 140 -4.13 16.20 5.47
N ILE A 141 -5.28 15.65 5.09
CA ILE A 141 -6.57 15.91 5.74
C ILE A 141 -6.93 14.71 6.61
N VAL A 142 -6.95 14.91 7.92
CA VAL A 142 -7.26 13.87 8.91
C VAL A 142 -8.67 14.08 9.43
N ALA A 143 -9.58 13.16 9.13
CA ALA A 143 -10.97 13.24 9.58
C ALA A 143 -11.53 11.85 9.92
N ARG A 144 -12.57 11.80 10.76
CA ARG A 144 -13.41 10.58 10.82
C ARG A 144 -14.43 10.69 9.70
N PHE A 145 -14.51 9.64 8.90
CA PHE A 145 -15.43 9.56 7.78
C PHE A 145 -16.54 8.58 8.10
N ALA A 146 -17.73 8.89 7.59
CA ALA A 146 -18.85 7.97 7.50
C ALA A 146 -19.59 8.23 6.18
N ALA A 147 -20.11 7.16 5.59
CA ALA A 147 -20.92 7.21 4.38
C ALA A 147 -21.89 6.02 4.35
N GLY A 148 -23.09 6.26 3.84
CA GLY A 148 -24.11 5.25 3.60
C GLY A 148 -24.88 5.56 2.32
N PRO A 149 -25.92 4.77 1.99
CA PRO A 149 -26.80 5.04 0.86
C PRO A 149 -27.21 6.52 0.78
N GLY A 150 -27.20 7.08 -0.43
CA GLY A 150 -27.50 8.51 -0.67
C GLY A 150 -26.33 9.47 -0.47
N SER A 151 -25.28 9.10 0.28
CA SER A 151 -24.08 9.94 0.43
C SER A 151 -23.40 10.22 -0.92
N ARG A 152 -22.83 11.43 -1.08
CA ARG A 152 -22.07 11.82 -2.28
C ARG A 152 -20.74 12.52 -1.93
N GLY A 153 -19.93 12.78 -2.95
CA GLY A 153 -18.73 13.62 -2.87
C GLY A 153 -17.42 12.90 -2.58
N THR A 154 -16.42 13.67 -2.15
CA THR A 154 -15.03 13.22 -2.01
C THR A 154 -14.89 12.04 -1.04
N LYS A 155 -15.59 12.04 0.09
CA LYS A 155 -15.54 10.94 1.07
C LYS A 155 -15.94 9.59 0.47
N VAL A 156 -16.97 9.57 -0.37
CA VAL A 156 -17.45 8.36 -1.05
C VAL A 156 -16.45 7.93 -2.11
N ARG A 157 -15.93 8.87 -2.91
CA ARG A 157 -14.89 8.57 -3.91
C ARG A 157 -13.64 7.95 -3.29
N LEU A 158 -13.22 8.43 -2.11
CA LEU A 158 -12.10 7.87 -1.37
C LEU A 158 -12.37 6.45 -0.88
N LEU A 159 -13.56 6.19 -0.32
CA LEU A 159 -13.99 4.85 0.07
C LEU A 159 -13.96 3.89 -1.12
N GLN A 160 -14.58 4.28 -2.24
CA GLN A 160 -14.63 3.47 -3.46
C GLN A 160 -13.21 3.20 -4.00
N ARG A 161 -12.31 4.19 -4.01
CA ARG A 161 -10.90 3.99 -4.40
C ARG A 161 -10.18 3.00 -3.48
N GLY A 162 -10.42 3.09 -2.17
CA GLY A 162 -9.83 2.19 -1.19
C GLY A 162 -10.32 0.76 -1.36
N LEU A 163 -11.64 0.56 -1.46
CA LEU A 163 -12.27 -0.73 -1.72
C LEU A 163 -11.79 -1.36 -3.03
N ARG A 164 -11.78 -0.58 -4.13
CA ARG A 164 -11.27 -1.04 -5.44
C ARG A 164 -9.82 -1.47 -5.36
N ARG A 165 -8.97 -0.70 -4.67
CA ARG A 165 -7.56 -1.07 -4.46
C ARG A 165 -7.43 -2.40 -3.71
N MET A 166 -8.34 -2.69 -2.79
CA MET A 166 -8.38 -3.94 -2.05
C MET A 166 -8.99 -5.13 -2.81
N GLY A 167 -9.47 -4.92 -4.04
CA GLY A 167 -10.05 -5.97 -4.89
C GLY A 167 -11.58 -6.09 -4.79
N PHE A 168 -12.28 -5.20 -4.09
CA PHE A 168 -13.75 -5.23 -4.03
C PHE A 168 -14.34 -4.60 -5.28
N ALA A 169 -15.37 -5.25 -5.85
CA ALA A 169 -16.02 -4.79 -7.07
C ALA A 169 -16.86 -3.52 -6.79
N VAL A 170 -16.34 -2.35 -7.15
CA VAL A 170 -16.99 -1.06 -6.89
C VAL A 170 -16.68 -0.03 -7.99
N PRO A 171 -17.70 0.69 -8.50
CA PRO A 171 -17.47 1.83 -9.38
C PRO A 171 -17.00 3.05 -8.57
N VAL A 172 -16.08 3.84 -9.13
CA VAL A 172 -15.54 5.05 -8.48
C VAL A 172 -16.19 6.30 -9.07
N ARG A 173 -17.50 6.43 -8.85
CA ARG A 173 -18.31 7.57 -9.37
C ARG A 173 -18.46 8.71 -8.36
N GLY A 174 -18.23 8.47 -7.08
CA GLY A 174 -18.38 9.46 -6.00
C GLY A 174 -19.80 9.55 -5.40
N GLY A 175 -20.76 8.78 -5.92
CA GLY A 175 -22.08 8.59 -5.30
C GLY A 175 -22.21 7.22 -4.62
N TYR A 176 -22.84 7.16 -3.45
CA TYR A 176 -23.07 5.94 -2.68
C TYR A 176 -24.41 5.31 -3.08
N GLY A 177 -24.43 4.74 -4.29
CA GLY A 177 -25.58 3.96 -4.79
C GLY A 177 -25.49 2.47 -4.42
N ALA A 178 -26.43 1.68 -4.94
CA ALA A 178 -26.53 0.24 -4.69
C ALA A 178 -25.25 -0.55 -4.96
N ALA A 179 -24.46 -0.17 -5.97
CA ALA A 179 -23.17 -0.82 -6.25
C ALA A 179 -22.13 -0.58 -5.13
N THR A 180 -22.11 0.62 -4.53
CA THR A 180 -21.21 0.90 -3.39
C THR A 180 -21.70 0.20 -2.12
N ALA A 181 -23.02 0.18 -1.90
CA ALA A 181 -23.65 -0.55 -0.80
C ALA A 181 -23.28 -2.05 -0.84
N ARG A 182 -23.38 -2.69 -2.02
CA ARG A 182 -22.97 -4.09 -2.24
C ARG A 182 -21.47 -4.31 -2.01
N ALA A 183 -20.61 -3.39 -2.46
CA ALA A 183 -19.17 -3.49 -2.23
C ALA A 183 -18.81 -3.38 -0.74
N VAL A 184 -19.48 -2.49 0.01
CA VAL A 184 -19.30 -2.38 1.45
C VAL A 184 -19.83 -3.61 2.18
N LEU A 185 -20.96 -4.16 1.75
CA LEU A 185 -21.48 -5.42 2.28
C LEU A 185 -20.50 -6.58 2.05
N ALA A 186 -19.96 -6.72 0.83
CA ALA A 186 -18.93 -7.72 0.51
C ALA A 186 -17.67 -7.55 1.38
N TYR A 187 -17.21 -6.31 1.58
CA TYR A 187 -16.11 -5.99 2.49
C TYR A 187 -16.41 -6.44 3.92
N ARG A 188 -17.60 -6.11 4.43
CA ARG A 188 -18.00 -6.44 5.80
C ARG A 188 -18.12 -7.94 6.02
N LYS A 189 -18.73 -8.66 5.06
CA LYS A 189 -18.79 -10.13 5.03
C LYS A 189 -17.40 -10.76 5.05
N THR A 190 -16.50 -10.31 4.20
CA THR A 190 -15.09 -10.77 4.15
C THR A 190 -14.37 -10.61 5.50
N ASN A 191 -14.80 -9.66 6.32
CA ASN A 191 -14.15 -9.30 7.58
C ASN A 191 -14.95 -9.68 8.83
N ASN A 192 -15.93 -10.57 8.72
CA ASN A 192 -16.82 -10.99 9.81
C ASN A 192 -17.45 -9.81 10.58
N MET A 193 -17.74 -8.71 9.87
CA MET A 193 -18.42 -7.56 10.43
C MET A 193 -19.94 -7.72 10.25
N ARG A 194 -20.74 -7.08 11.12
CA ARG A 194 -22.21 -7.03 10.99
C ARG A 194 -22.63 -6.75 9.54
N ARG A 195 -23.46 -7.62 8.93
CA ARG A 195 -23.78 -7.61 7.50
C ARG A 195 -24.79 -6.49 7.17
N ASN A 196 -24.28 -5.27 6.97
CA ASN A 196 -25.06 -4.10 6.54
C ASN A 196 -24.32 -3.31 5.44
N THR A 197 -24.96 -2.28 4.91
CA THR A 197 -24.45 -1.50 3.78
C THR A 197 -23.92 -0.13 4.19
N ARG A 198 -23.62 0.12 5.47
CA ARG A 198 -23.12 1.41 5.95
C ARG A 198 -21.61 1.34 6.25
N ALA A 199 -20.87 2.35 5.78
CA ALA A 199 -19.44 2.50 6.03
C ALA A 199 -19.20 3.56 7.10
N GLY A 200 -19.12 3.13 8.37
CA GLY A 200 -18.72 3.98 9.49
C GLY A 200 -17.20 4.16 9.60
N SER A 201 -16.76 4.82 10.67
CA SER A 201 -15.36 5.13 10.97
C SER A 201 -14.45 3.89 10.95
N ALA A 202 -14.91 2.75 11.46
CA ALA A 202 -14.17 1.49 11.45
C ALA A 202 -13.88 0.97 10.04
N VAL A 203 -14.88 0.99 9.14
CA VAL A 203 -14.72 0.58 7.74
C VAL A 203 -13.74 1.51 7.05
N PHE A 204 -13.93 2.83 7.16
CA PHE A 204 -13.00 3.82 6.60
C PHE A 204 -11.57 3.62 7.11
N SER A 205 -11.41 3.38 8.42
CA SER A 205 -10.10 3.19 9.02
C SER A 205 -9.36 1.98 8.46
N ARG A 206 -10.04 0.83 8.36
CA ARG A 206 -9.44 -0.39 7.79
C ARG A 206 -9.16 -0.22 6.30
N VAL A 207 -10.11 0.31 5.52
CA VAL A 207 -9.97 0.54 4.08
C VAL A 207 -8.80 1.49 3.77
N PHE A 208 -8.66 2.60 4.49
CA PHE A 208 -7.60 3.60 4.26
C PHE A 208 -6.21 3.07 4.64
N ARG A 209 -6.15 2.02 5.47
CA ARG A 209 -4.93 1.29 5.81
C ARG A 209 -4.69 0.07 4.91
N GLY A 210 -5.57 -0.20 3.95
CA GLY A 210 -5.50 -1.38 3.09
C GLY A 210 -5.74 -2.71 3.83
N ARG A 211 -6.44 -2.67 4.98
CA ARG A 211 -6.72 -3.84 5.82
C ARG A 211 -8.10 -4.43 5.48
N GLY A 212 -8.20 -5.76 5.53
CA GLY A 212 -9.45 -6.48 5.29
C GLY A 212 -9.69 -6.85 3.83
N ARG A 213 -8.62 -7.07 3.08
CA ARG A 213 -8.67 -7.69 1.75
C ARG A 213 -9.13 -9.14 1.89
N PHE A 214 -9.82 -9.65 0.88
CA PHE A 214 -10.01 -11.09 0.76
C PHE A 214 -8.65 -11.79 0.64
N ARG A 215 -8.46 -12.86 1.40
CA ARG A 215 -7.25 -13.69 1.40
C ARG A 215 -7.61 -15.02 0.74
N PRO A 216 -7.14 -15.28 -0.49
CA PRO A 216 -7.43 -16.53 -1.17
C PRO A 216 -6.96 -17.74 -0.36
N ARG A 217 -7.75 -18.81 -0.32
CA ARG A 217 -7.36 -20.09 0.28
C ARG A 217 -6.38 -20.85 -0.63
N HIS A 218 -6.46 -20.64 -1.94
CA HIS A 218 -5.63 -21.29 -2.95
C HIS A 218 -4.77 -20.27 -3.73
N PRO A 219 -3.87 -19.51 -3.08
CA PRO A 219 -3.17 -18.40 -3.71
C PRO A 219 -2.24 -18.82 -4.87
N ARG A 220 -1.87 -20.11 -4.95
CA ARG A 220 -0.99 -20.66 -5.98
C ARG A 220 -1.74 -21.29 -7.16
N ALA A 221 -3.08 -21.35 -7.13
CA ALA A 221 -3.89 -21.99 -8.18
C ALA A 221 -4.09 -21.12 -9.44
N GLY A 222 -3.13 -20.25 -9.77
CA GLY A 222 -3.23 -19.33 -10.92
C GLY A 222 -4.49 -18.45 -10.88
N ARG A 223 -5.11 -18.25 -12.04
CA ARG A 223 -6.39 -17.53 -12.16
C ARG A 223 -7.56 -18.47 -11.91
N HIS A 224 -8.35 -18.20 -10.88
CA HIS A 224 -9.47 -19.06 -10.46
C HIS A 224 -10.56 -18.24 -9.74
N VAL A 225 -11.63 -18.92 -9.36
CA VAL A 225 -12.72 -18.36 -8.56
C VAL A 225 -12.75 -19.06 -7.20
N GLU A 226 -13.00 -18.32 -6.14
CA GLU A 226 -13.23 -18.87 -4.81
C GLU A 226 -14.58 -18.40 -4.29
N PHE A 227 -15.38 -19.33 -3.78
CA PHE A 227 -16.57 -19.04 -3.01
C PHE A 227 -16.35 -19.48 -1.56
N ASP A 228 -16.35 -18.48 -0.68
CA ASP A 228 -16.29 -18.66 0.76
C ASP A 228 -17.72 -18.68 1.29
N TRP A 229 -18.19 -19.87 1.65
CA TRP A 229 -19.53 -20.14 2.13
C TRP A 229 -19.77 -19.56 3.51
N SER A 230 -18.81 -19.63 4.45
CA SER A 230 -19.02 -19.07 5.80
C SER A 230 -19.21 -17.55 5.75
N ARG A 231 -18.50 -16.87 4.85
CA ARG A 231 -18.60 -15.42 4.64
C ARG A 231 -19.62 -15.02 3.59
N GLN A 232 -20.10 -15.95 2.75
CA GLN A 232 -21.02 -15.71 1.65
C GLN A 232 -20.47 -14.65 0.66
N VAL A 233 -19.22 -14.85 0.21
CA VAL A 233 -18.53 -13.96 -0.74
C VAL A 233 -17.92 -14.75 -1.89
N LEU A 234 -17.99 -14.16 -3.08
CA LEU A 234 -17.39 -14.68 -4.31
C LEU A 234 -16.18 -13.84 -4.68
N ALA A 235 -15.01 -14.46 -4.82
CA ALA A 235 -13.76 -13.80 -5.16
C ALA A 235 -13.18 -14.35 -6.47
N PHE A 236 -12.83 -13.45 -7.39
CA PHE A 236 -11.98 -13.76 -8.52
C PHE A 236 -10.54 -13.50 -8.12
N VAL A 237 -9.69 -14.51 -8.28
CA VAL A 237 -8.30 -14.49 -7.85
C VAL A 237 -7.39 -14.56 -9.07
N ASP A 238 -6.34 -13.75 -9.07
CA ASP A 238 -5.29 -13.76 -10.07
C ASP A 238 -3.95 -13.49 -9.39
N ARG A 239 -2.92 -14.31 -9.69
CA ARG A 239 -1.58 -14.26 -9.07
C ARG A 239 -1.63 -14.12 -7.54
N GLY A 240 -2.42 -14.97 -6.90
CA GLY A 240 -2.57 -15.01 -5.43
C GLY A 240 -3.31 -13.82 -4.81
N ARG A 241 -3.98 -12.97 -5.61
CA ARG A 241 -4.69 -11.79 -5.11
C ARG A 241 -6.11 -11.74 -5.66
N ALA A 242 -7.06 -11.43 -4.78
CA ALA A 242 -8.42 -11.12 -5.21
C ALA A 242 -8.46 -9.83 -6.05
N ILE A 243 -8.91 -9.94 -7.29
CA ILE A 243 -9.06 -8.84 -8.24
C ILE A 243 -10.50 -8.32 -8.32
N ALA A 244 -11.48 -9.14 -7.93
CA ALA A 244 -12.87 -8.73 -7.79
C ALA A 244 -13.57 -9.59 -6.73
N VAL A 245 -14.13 -8.96 -5.70
CA VAL A 245 -14.89 -9.61 -4.64
C VAL A 245 -16.31 -9.09 -4.64
N TYR A 246 -17.28 -10.00 -4.59
CA TYR A 246 -18.71 -9.75 -4.64
C TYR A 246 -19.42 -10.34 -3.41
N HIS A 247 -20.48 -9.67 -2.99
CA HIS A 247 -21.48 -10.27 -2.09
C HIS A 247 -22.28 -11.31 -2.87
N ALA A 248 -22.51 -12.46 -2.25
CA ALA A 248 -23.25 -13.57 -2.83
C ALA A 248 -24.15 -14.26 -1.77
N SER A 249 -24.99 -15.19 -2.20
CA SER A 249 -25.85 -16.03 -1.35
C SER A 249 -25.91 -17.44 -1.93
N SER A 250 -25.59 -18.46 -1.13
CA SER A 250 -25.51 -19.88 -1.55
C SER A 250 -26.79 -20.65 -1.23
N GLY A 251 -26.73 -21.98 -1.37
CA GLY A 251 -27.80 -22.92 -1.02
C GLY A 251 -28.09 -22.96 0.48
N LYS A 252 -29.37 -22.99 0.84
CA LYS A 252 -29.84 -23.17 2.24
C LYS A 252 -29.55 -24.60 2.73
N ALA A 253 -29.68 -24.84 4.03
CA ALA A 253 -29.36 -26.14 4.64
C ALA A 253 -30.06 -27.33 3.97
N SER A 254 -31.33 -27.19 3.58
CA SER A 254 -32.08 -28.27 2.90
C SER A 254 -31.72 -28.48 1.43
N THR A 255 -30.95 -27.57 0.82
CA THR A 255 -30.47 -27.67 -0.58
C THR A 255 -29.08 -27.03 -0.68
N PRO A 256 -28.07 -27.64 -0.05
CA PRO A 256 -26.78 -27.01 0.18
C PRO A 256 -25.99 -26.84 -1.12
N THR A 257 -25.13 -25.81 -1.15
CA THR A 257 -24.12 -25.71 -2.20
C THR A 257 -23.01 -26.73 -1.94
N VAL A 258 -22.66 -27.50 -2.96
CA VAL A 258 -21.59 -28.49 -2.90
C VAL A 258 -20.21 -27.85 -2.66
N PHE A 259 -19.41 -28.45 -1.78
CA PHE A 259 -18.02 -28.03 -1.52
C PHE A 259 -17.05 -28.87 -2.36
N GLY A 260 -15.93 -28.28 -2.74
CA GLY A 260 -14.92 -28.94 -3.54
C GLY A 260 -14.23 -28.02 -4.54
N SER A 261 -13.51 -28.64 -5.47
CA SER A 261 -12.85 -27.99 -6.59
C SER A 261 -13.51 -28.45 -7.89
N PHE A 262 -14.06 -27.50 -8.64
CA PHE A 262 -14.80 -27.77 -9.87
C PHE A 262 -14.25 -26.93 -11.02
N ARG A 263 -14.77 -27.15 -12.23
CA ARG A 263 -14.43 -26.36 -13.43
C ARG A 263 -15.70 -25.85 -14.09
N PHE A 264 -15.69 -24.59 -14.50
CA PHE A 264 -16.81 -24.07 -15.29
C PHE A 264 -16.86 -24.78 -16.64
N TYR A 265 -17.96 -25.48 -16.93
CA TYR A 265 -18.07 -26.30 -18.14
C TYR A 265 -19.14 -25.78 -19.11
N ARG A 266 -20.06 -24.94 -18.64
CA ARG A 266 -21.12 -24.35 -19.47
C ARG A 266 -21.46 -22.93 -19.02
N LYS A 267 -21.70 -22.06 -20.00
CA LYS A 267 -22.25 -20.72 -19.79
C LYS A 267 -23.59 -20.61 -20.51
N GLN A 268 -24.55 -19.94 -19.88
CA GLN A 268 -25.83 -19.60 -20.47
C GLN A 268 -26.09 -18.10 -20.29
N PRO A 269 -25.76 -17.27 -21.30
CA PRO A 269 -26.07 -15.86 -21.31
C PRO A 269 -27.59 -15.60 -21.28
N GLY A 270 -28.00 -14.40 -20.87
CA GLY A 270 -29.42 -14.03 -20.79
C GLY A 270 -30.10 -14.53 -19.52
N THR A 271 -31.43 -14.60 -19.53
CA THR A 271 -32.24 -15.06 -18.40
C THR A 271 -32.94 -16.37 -18.80
N ASN A 272 -32.83 -17.41 -17.98
CA ASN A 272 -33.52 -18.68 -18.24
C ASN A 272 -34.93 -18.72 -17.57
N SER A 273 -35.68 -19.80 -17.82
CA SER A 273 -37.03 -20.03 -17.26
C SER A 273 -37.08 -20.04 -15.73
N HIS A 274 -35.95 -20.25 -15.05
CA HIS A 274 -35.83 -20.19 -13.59
C HIS A 274 -35.44 -18.79 -13.07
N GLY A 275 -35.40 -17.77 -13.93
CA GLY A 275 -34.99 -16.41 -13.57
C GLY A 275 -33.50 -16.26 -13.25
N MET A 276 -32.67 -17.23 -13.65
CA MET A 276 -31.21 -17.17 -13.50
C MET A 276 -30.63 -16.31 -14.62
N VAL A 277 -29.93 -15.23 -14.25
CA VAL A 277 -29.35 -14.28 -15.22
C VAL A 277 -27.85 -14.54 -15.40
N HIS A 278 -27.40 -14.78 -16.63
CA HIS A 278 -26.01 -15.12 -17.00
C HIS A 278 -25.41 -16.26 -16.14
N SER A 279 -25.92 -17.47 -16.36
CA SER A 279 -25.56 -18.65 -15.56
C SER A 279 -24.22 -19.25 -15.97
N ASN A 280 -23.36 -19.50 -15.00
CA ASN A 280 -22.04 -20.12 -15.17
C ASN A 280 -21.99 -21.42 -14.36
N TYR A 281 -22.17 -22.56 -15.03
CA TYR A 281 -22.30 -23.88 -14.44
C TYR A 281 -20.93 -24.50 -14.15
N PHE A 282 -20.76 -25.09 -12.98
CA PHE A 282 -19.49 -25.69 -12.54
C PHE A 282 -19.60 -27.16 -12.12
N ILE A 283 -20.78 -27.67 -11.78
CA ILE A 283 -21.05 -29.10 -11.60
C ILE A 283 -22.55 -29.35 -11.70
N GLY A 284 -23.00 -30.26 -12.57
CA GLY A 284 -24.43 -30.53 -12.77
C GLY A 284 -25.29 -29.26 -12.87
N GLY A 285 -26.38 -29.18 -12.11
CA GLY A 285 -27.22 -27.97 -12.07
C GLY A 285 -26.63 -26.76 -11.32
N TYR A 286 -25.48 -26.88 -10.66
CA TYR A 286 -24.91 -25.83 -9.80
C TYR A 286 -24.21 -24.76 -10.63
N ALA A 287 -24.65 -23.51 -10.46
CA ALA A 287 -24.14 -22.36 -11.19
C ALA A 287 -23.90 -21.13 -10.30
N ILE A 288 -23.04 -20.24 -10.78
CA ILE A 288 -23.01 -18.83 -10.37
C ILE A 288 -23.92 -18.05 -11.30
N HIS A 289 -24.91 -17.33 -10.77
CA HIS A 289 -25.85 -16.57 -11.61
C HIS A 289 -26.45 -15.35 -10.89
N GLY A 290 -26.90 -14.38 -11.68
CA GLY A 290 -27.71 -13.26 -11.23
C GLY A 290 -29.07 -13.73 -10.72
N TYR A 291 -29.55 -13.15 -9.61
CA TYR A 291 -30.90 -13.42 -9.10
C TYR A 291 -31.55 -12.21 -8.42
N LYS A 292 -32.89 -12.16 -8.43
CA LYS A 292 -33.69 -11.04 -7.89
C LYS A 292 -33.44 -10.78 -6.40
N SER A 293 -33.24 -11.85 -5.63
CA SER A 293 -32.97 -11.78 -4.19
C SER A 293 -31.62 -12.44 -3.87
N VAL A 294 -30.76 -11.69 -3.18
CA VAL A 294 -29.43 -12.15 -2.73
C VAL A 294 -29.25 -11.71 -1.29
N PRO A 295 -29.83 -12.45 -0.33
CA PRO A 295 -29.82 -12.07 1.07
C PRO A 295 -28.43 -12.22 1.71
N ASN A 296 -28.35 -11.83 2.98
CA ASN A 296 -27.12 -11.92 3.77
C ASN A 296 -26.87 -13.30 4.37
N TYR A 297 -27.62 -14.33 3.97
CA TYR A 297 -27.54 -15.71 4.42
C TYR A 297 -27.74 -16.67 3.23
N PRO A 298 -27.43 -17.97 3.37
CA PRO A 298 -27.70 -18.98 2.33
C PRO A 298 -29.21 -19.15 2.10
N ALA A 299 -29.68 -19.01 0.85
CA ALA A 299 -31.11 -18.96 0.53
C ALA A 299 -31.50 -19.58 -0.83
N SER A 300 -30.54 -20.10 -1.59
CA SER A 300 -30.81 -20.73 -2.89
C SER A 300 -31.09 -22.23 -2.76
N HIS A 301 -31.35 -22.89 -3.90
CA HIS A 301 -31.44 -24.35 -4.03
C HIS A 301 -30.11 -24.95 -4.50
N GLY A 302 -28.99 -24.48 -3.94
CA GLY A 302 -27.64 -24.97 -4.25
C GLY A 302 -26.78 -24.02 -5.09
N CYS A 303 -27.37 -23.23 -5.98
CA CYS A 303 -26.62 -22.25 -6.79
C CYS A 303 -26.03 -21.09 -5.97
N ILE A 304 -24.98 -20.45 -6.49
CA ILE A 304 -24.40 -19.24 -5.91
C ILE A 304 -25.04 -18.02 -6.57
N ARG A 305 -25.97 -17.38 -5.87
CA ARG A 305 -26.65 -16.17 -6.33
C ARG A 305 -25.78 -14.94 -6.16
N VAL A 306 -25.71 -14.12 -7.20
CA VAL A 306 -25.09 -12.78 -7.18
C VAL A 306 -26.12 -11.74 -7.61
N PRO A 307 -25.98 -10.46 -7.21
CA PRO A 307 -26.95 -9.45 -7.61
C PRO A 307 -26.98 -9.29 -9.13
N ILE A 308 -28.17 -9.23 -9.75
CA ILE A 308 -28.33 -9.14 -11.22
C ILE A 308 -27.41 -8.08 -11.86
N PRO A 309 -27.25 -6.85 -11.33
CA PRO A 309 -26.36 -5.86 -11.94
C PRO A 309 -24.86 -6.22 -11.90
N SER A 310 -24.47 -7.30 -11.21
CA SER A 310 -23.12 -7.86 -11.21
C SER A 310 -22.98 -9.08 -12.14
N ALA A 311 -24.07 -9.71 -12.55
CA ALA A 311 -24.07 -11.00 -13.25
C ALA A 311 -23.29 -10.94 -14.57
N LYS A 312 -23.57 -9.98 -15.46
CA LYS A 312 -22.84 -9.81 -16.72
C LYS A 312 -21.33 -9.58 -16.52
N ALA A 313 -20.95 -8.79 -15.51
CA ALA A 313 -19.54 -8.54 -15.22
C ALA A 313 -18.81 -9.76 -14.62
N ILE A 314 -19.55 -10.64 -13.93
CA ILE A 314 -19.06 -11.91 -13.41
C ILE A 314 -18.91 -12.90 -14.55
N ASP A 315 -19.94 -13.04 -15.38
CA ASP A 315 -19.94 -13.88 -16.58
C ASP A 315 -18.77 -13.56 -17.51
N ASN A 316 -18.57 -12.28 -17.85
CA ASN A 316 -17.47 -11.85 -18.71
C ASN A 316 -16.08 -12.16 -18.11
N ARG A 317 -15.97 -12.36 -16.79
CA ARG A 317 -14.70 -12.67 -16.13
C ARG A 317 -14.47 -14.17 -15.99
N ILE A 318 -15.53 -14.98 -15.99
CA ILE A 318 -15.44 -16.44 -15.94
C ILE A 318 -15.07 -16.97 -17.32
N ARG A 319 -14.09 -17.88 -17.35
CA ARG A 319 -13.69 -18.64 -18.54
C ARG A 319 -14.12 -20.10 -18.40
N LEU A 320 -14.50 -20.74 -19.51
CA LEU A 320 -14.67 -22.19 -19.52
C LEU A 320 -13.34 -22.88 -19.17
N GLY A 321 -13.43 -24.00 -18.44
CA GLY A 321 -12.29 -24.72 -17.87
C GLY A 321 -11.67 -24.08 -16.62
N GLN A 322 -12.02 -22.83 -16.28
CA GLN A 322 -11.49 -22.14 -15.10
C GLN A 322 -11.95 -22.84 -13.82
N THR A 323 -11.01 -23.03 -12.89
CA THR A 323 -11.30 -23.65 -11.59
C THR A 323 -12.15 -22.74 -10.70
N VAL A 324 -13.11 -23.32 -10.00
CA VAL A 324 -13.81 -22.72 -8.87
C VAL A 324 -13.65 -23.60 -7.63
N PHE A 325 -13.16 -22.99 -6.55
CA PHE A 325 -13.11 -23.61 -5.22
C PHE A 325 -14.31 -23.15 -4.41
N VAL A 326 -15.01 -24.09 -3.80
CA VAL A 326 -16.16 -23.83 -2.93
C VAL A 326 -15.86 -24.43 -1.56
N TYR A 327 -15.83 -23.62 -0.51
CA TYR A 327 -15.45 -24.04 0.83
C TYR A 327 -16.17 -23.25 1.93
N GLY A 328 -16.19 -23.78 3.15
CA GLY A 328 -16.69 -23.14 4.38
C GLY A 328 -15.56 -22.63 5.27
#